data_AF-A0A8J7ZKK2-F1
#
_entry.id   AF-A0A8J7ZKK2-F1
#
_cell.length_a   1.000
_cell.length_b   1.000
_cell.length_c   1.000
_cell.angle_alpha   90.00
_cell.angle_beta   90.00
_cell.angle_gamma   90.00
#
_symmetry.space_group_name_H-M   'P 1'
#
loop_
_entity.id
_entity.type
_entity.pdbx_description
1 polymer ?
#
loop_
_entity_poly.entity_id
_entity_poly.type
_entity_poly.pdbx_seq_one_letter_code
_entity_poly.pdbx_strand_id
1 'polypeptide(L)'
;MEVNCEGCAGCCLDWRALADADLDHERRGPYEPVDGEYNLVALTRDEVRAFLDAGLGDALRPRLWYDGERGGADGAEADDPDDASDAGVRIDGAPVAAVRGRPVFFVGLRRAPKPVAPFGRESETWLPTCVFLDPATLQCRLHDSERYPSECAEFPGHNLKLDVETECERVEREFGGDRLLDDEPPGGMTGPLFGPQALGQKVFVHPDPDRLDGAVDRMREGDLTAEDRAEFAAVAAASTPGTTSVNDDAYERAYEAALGADSWVGRAVDDWRARAGDPGERAPDAPLGDRIEGERGAPDTPGW
;
A
#
# COMPACT_ATOMS: atom_id res chain seq x y z
N MET A 1 -0.55 -14.08 -19.71
CA MET A 1 -1.52 -13.83 -18.65
C MET A 1 -2.55 -12.88 -19.20
N GLU A 2 -3.80 -13.23 -18.99
CA GLU A 2 -4.97 -12.45 -19.38
C GLU A 2 -5.91 -12.43 -18.19
N VAL A 3 -6.38 -11.24 -17.81
CA VAL A 3 -7.24 -11.04 -16.64
C VAL A 3 -8.50 -10.25 -17.02
N ASN A 4 -9.63 -10.64 -16.44
CA ASN A 4 -10.90 -9.93 -16.58
C ASN A 4 -11.14 -9.02 -15.35
N CYS A 5 -10.65 -7.79 -15.44
CA CYS A 5 -10.80 -6.78 -14.40
C CYS A 5 -12.20 -6.12 -14.39
N GLU A 6 -13.02 -6.30 -15.43
CA GLU A 6 -14.31 -5.63 -15.57
C GLU A 6 -15.21 -5.94 -14.38
N GLY A 7 -15.60 -4.91 -13.62
CA GLY A 7 -16.46 -5.06 -12.45
C GLY A 7 -15.82 -5.79 -11.26
N CYS A 8 -14.49 -5.98 -11.19
CA CYS A 8 -13.81 -6.72 -10.12
C CYS A 8 -13.08 -5.82 -9.13
N ALA A 9 -11.98 -5.18 -9.56
CA ALA A 9 -11.08 -4.37 -8.75
C ALA A 9 -10.56 -5.02 -7.44
N GLY A 10 -10.54 -6.36 -7.32
CA GLY A 10 -10.16 -7.07 -6.09
C GLY A 10 -8.78 -6.67 -5.53
N CYS A 11 -7.77 -6.47 -6.40
CA CYS A 11 -6.44 -6.02 -5.98
C CYS A 11 -6.40 -4.56 -5.50
N CYS A 12 -7.38 -3.74 -5.86
CA CYS A 12 -7.48 -2.33 -5.49
C CYS A 12 -8.37 -2.07 -4.27
N LEU A 13 -9.05 -3.10 -3.75
CA LEU A 13 -10.06 -2.99 -2.70
C LEU A 13 -9.65 -3.77 -1.45
N ASP A 14 -10.16 -3.37 -0.30
CA ASP A 14 -10.24 -4.21 0.89
C ASP A 14 -11.65 -4.76 0.93
N TRP A 15 -11.79 -5.97 0.41
CA TRP A 15 -13.08 -6.63 0.26
C TRP A 15 -13.36 -7.64 1.38
N ARG A 16 -12.57 -7.62 2.46
CA ARG A 16 -12.79 -8.49 3.64
C ARG A 16 -14.18 -8.37 4.23
N ALA A 17 -14.74 -7.16 4.26
CA ALA A 17 -16.10 -6.91 4.77
C ALA A 17 -17.20 -7.53 3.90
N LEU A 18 -16.89 -8.00 2.68
CA LEU A 18 -17.82 -8.66 1.78
C LEU A 18 -17.70 -10.18 1.76
N ALA A 19 -16.60 -10.72 2.29
CA ALA A 19 -16.30 -12.14 2.22
C ALA A 19 -16.79 -12.89 3.46
N ASP A 20 -17.22 -14.13 3.26
CA ASP A 20 -17.48 -15.08 4.34
C ASP A 20 -16.17 -15.73 4.84
N ALA A 21 -15.15 -15.80 3.98
CA ALA A 21 -13.83 -16.32 4.32
C ALA A 21 -12.97 -15.32 5.12
N ASP A 22 -12.10 -15.84 5.99
CA ASP A 22 -11.06 -15.05 6.63
C ASP A 22 -9.90 -14.81 5.64
N LEU A 23 -9.78 -13.56 5.19
CA LEU A 23 -8.82 -13.16 4.17
C LEU A 23 -7.76 -12.26 4.78
N ASP A 24 -6.59 -12.84 5.01
CA ASP A 24 -5.46 -12.12 5.60
C ASP A 24 -4.14 -12.58 4.96
N HIS A 25 -4.04 -12.39 3.64
CA HIS A 25 -2.91 -12.90 2.86
C HIS A 25 -1.59 -12.18 3.18
N GLU A 26 -1.66 -10.90 3.55
CA GLU A 26 -0.50 -10.08 3.94
C GLU A 26 0.14 -10.51 5.27
N ARG A 27 -0.59 -11.23 6.14
CA ARG A 27 -0.06 -11.74 7.42
C ARG A 27 0.28 -13.23 7.39
N ARG A 28 0.41 -13.83 6.21
CA ARG A 28 0.83 -15.23 6.06
C ARG A 28 2.35 -15.42 6.24
N GLY A 29 3.13 -14.34 6.14
CA GLY A 29 4.58 -14.34 6.33
C GLY A 29 5.02 -14.32 7.80
N PRO A 30 6.34 -14.44 8.07
CA PRO A 30 6.87 -14.41 9.44
C PRO A 30 6.72 -13.04 10.10
N TYR A 31 6.64 -11.97 9.31
CA TYR A 31 6.49 -10.59 9.77
C TYR A 31 5.06 -10.10 9.59
N GLU A 32 4.48 -9.56 10.66
CA GLU A 32 3.14 -9.00 10.64
C GLU A 32 3.18 -7.48 10.38
N PRO A 33 2.45 -6.95 9.40
CA PRO A 33 2.34 -5.50 9.20
C PRO A 33 1.73 -4.80 10.42
N VAL A 34 2.31 -3.65 10.78
CA VAL A 34 1.81 -2.79 11.87
C VAL A 34 0.47 -2.16 11.49
N ASP A 35 0.28 -1.84 10.21
CA ASP A 35 -0.98 -1.31 9.70
C ASP A 35 -2.05 -2.38 9.48
N GLY A 36 -3.30 -1.94 9.35
CA GLY A 36 -4.46 -2.81 9.10
C GLY A 36 -4.76 -3.10 7.63
N GLU A 37 -3.88 -2.77 6.69
CA GLU A 37 -4.27 -2.70 5.27
C GLU A 37 -4.23 -4.06 4.57
N TYR A 38 -5.30 -4.36 3.82
CA TYR A 38 -5.50 -5.66 3.19
C TYR A 38 -4.45 -6.00 2.12
N ASN A 39 -4.02 -5.02 1.33
CA ASN A 39 -2.93 -5.17 0.35
C ASN A 39 -2.24 -3.80 0.17
N LEU A 40 -0.92 -3.80 0.06
CA LEU A 40 -0.13 -2.60 -0.22
C LEU A 40 0.64 -2.76 -1.52
N VAL A 41 0.34 -1.88 -2.48
CA VAL A 41 1.16 -1.72 -3.69
C VAL A 41 2.49 -1.08 -3.30
N ALA A 42 3.51 -1.89 -3.06
CA ALA A 42 4.84 -1.42 -2.68
C ALA A 42 5.55 -0.76 -3.86
N LEU A 43 5.83 0.53 -3.73
CA LEU A 43 6.50 1.34 -4.74
C LEU A 43 8.01 1.24 -4.60
N THR A 44 8.68 1.30 -5.75
CA THR A 44 10.11 1.54 -5.82
C THR A 44 10.45 2.99 -5.52
N ARG A 45 11.71 3.25 -5.19
CA ARG A 45 12.25 4.58 -4.96
C ARG A 45 11.96 5.54 -6.11
N ASP A 46 12.12 5.08 -7.34
CA ASP A 46 11.95 5.93 -8.52
C ASP A 46 10.47 6.23 -8.78
N GLU A 47 9.57 5.30 -8.46
CA GLU A 47 8.13 5.56 -8.43
C GLU A 47 7.77 6.56 -7.33
N VAL A 48 8.26 6.39 -6.10
CA VAL A 48 8.07 7.36 -5.01
C VAL A 48 8.48 8.77 -5.47
N ARG A 49 9.65 8.90 -6.11
CA ARG A 49 10.11 10.17 -6.68
C ARG A 49 9.16 10.70 -7.76
N ALA A 50 8.71 9.85 -8.68
CA ALA A 50 7.76 10.25 -9.72
C ALA A 50 6.42 10.75 -9.15
N PHE A 51 5.95 10.18 -8.04
CA PHE A 51 4.77 10.67 -7.31
C PHE A 51 5.04 12.03 -6.66
N LEU A 52 6.20 12.22 -6.01
CA LEU A 52 6.58 13.51 -5.42
C LEU A 52 6.74 14.61 -6.46
N ASP A 53 7.42 14.32 -7.57
CA ASP A 53 7.62 15.25 -8.70
C ASP A 53 6.29 15.66 -9.35
N ALA A 54 5.27 14.80 -9.25
CA ALA A 54 3.91 15.08 -9.71
C ALA A 54 3.04 15.82 -8.68
N GLY A 55 3.57 16.14 -7.50
CA GLY A 55 2.81 16.76 -6.41
C GLY A 55 1.78 15.82 -5.76
N LEU A 56 1.96 14.50 -5.89
CA LEU A 56 1.07 13.45 -5.37
C LEU A 56 1.63 12.79 -4.09
N GLY A 57 2.43 13.52 -3.30
CA GLY A 57 2.99 13.00 -2.04
C GLY A 57 1.91 12.59 -1.04
N ASP A 58 0.75 13.24 -1.08
CA ASP A 58 -0.43 12.92 -0.29
C ASP A 58 -1.12 11.61 -0.70
N ALA A 59 -0.73 10.97 -1.81
CA ALA A 59 -1.20 9.65 -2.23
C ALA A 59 -0.39 8.49 -1.61
N LEU A 60 0.76 8.78 -1.00
CA LEU A 60 1.70 7.79 -0.49
C LEU A 60 1.41 7.41 0.96
N ARG A 61 1.71 6.17 1.36
CA ARG A 61 1.68 5.74 2.76
C ARG A 61 2.81 4.78 3.09
N PRO A 62 3.33 4.81 4.33
CA PRO A 62 4.27 3.82 4.82
C PRO A 62 3.58 2.53 5.30
N ARG A 63 4.37 1.46 5.35
CA ARG A 63 4.09 0.22 6.09
C ARG A 63 5.35 -0.24 6.81
N LEU A 64 5.19 -0.53 8.10
CA LEU A 64 6.18 -1.18 8.97
C LEU A 64 5.71 -2.60 9.29
N TRP A 65 6.61 -3.40 9.86
CA TRP A 65 6.29 -4.72 10.41
C TRP A 65 6.76 -4.85 11.84
N TYR A 66 6.05 -5.66 12.62
CA TYR A 66 6.55 -6.09 13.91
C TYR A 66 7.78 -6.99 13.77
N ASP A 67 8.67 -6.93 14.74
CA ASP A 67 9.78 -7.87 14.89
C ASP A 67 9.32 -9.14 15.63
N GLY A 68 9.80 -10.30 15.17
CA GLY A 68 9.45 -11.61 15.70
C GLY A 68 8.37 -12.37 14.93
N GLU A 69 8.49 -13.70 14.91
CA GLU A 69 7.48 -14.62 14.37
C GLU A 69 6.16 -14.51 15.17
N ARG A 70 5.01 -14.56 14.47
CA ARG A 70 3.65 -14.55 15.04
C ARG A 70 3.57 -15.36 16.36
N GLY A 71 3.44 -14.67 17.51
CA GLY A 71 3.03 -15.31 18.78
C GLY A 71 4.05 -15.37 19.93
N GLY A 72 5.04 -14.47 20.00
CA GLY A 72 5.86 -14.27 21.20
C GLY A 72 5.52 -12.98 21.95
N ALA A 73 4.34 -12.89 22.57
CA ALA A 73 4.03 -11.77 23.49
C ALA A 73 4.93 -11.78 24.76
N ASP A 74 5.64 -12.88 24.98
CA ASP A 74 6.71 -12.98 25.95
C ASP A 74 8.02 -12.78 25.21
N GLY A 75 8.59 -11.58 25.33
CA GLY A 75 9.91 -11.28 24.81
C GLY A 75 10.89 -12.33 25.29
N ALA A 76 11.30 -13.20 24.37
CA ALA A 76 12.44 -14.06 24.59
C ALA A 76 13.62 -13.09 24.79
N GLU A 77 14.11 -13.00 26.02
CA GLU A 77 15.43 -12.44 26.28
C GLU A 77 16.38 -13.20 25.36
N ALA A 78 17.10 -12.48 24.49
CA ALA A 78 18.09 -13.09 23.64
C ALA A 78 19.06 -13.88 24.55
N ASP A 79 19.09 -15.20 24.39
CA ASP A 79 19.95 -16.11 25.17
C ASP A 79 21.45 -15.78 24.97
N ASP A 80 21.76 -15.01 23.92
CA ASP A 80 23.09 -14.50 23.61
C ASP A 80 23.05 -12.98 23.32
N PRO A 81 23.68 -12.12 24.15
CA PRO A 81 23.74 -10.68 23.91
C PRO A 81 24.56 -10.30 22.66
N ASP A 82 25.36 -11.21 22.10
CA ASP A 82 26.04 -11.02 20.81
C ASP A 82 25.16 -11.41 19.59
N ASP A 83 23.99 -12.04 19.81
CA ASP A 83 22.97 -12.37 18.79
C ASP A 83 21.88 -11.28 18.66
N ALA A 84 21.96 -10.22 19.49
CA ALA A 84 21.04 -9.08 19.49
C ALA A 84 21.17 -8.16 18.26
N SER A 85 22.07 -8.46 17.32
CA SER A 85 22.35 -7.60 16.15
C SER A 85 21.26 -7.63 15.06
N ASP A 86 20.40 -8.66 15.11
CA ASP A 86 19.24 -8.83 14.24
C ASP A 86 17.90 -8.62 14.98
N ALA A 87 17.93 -8.19 16.24
CA ALA A 87 16.72 -7.84 17.00
C ALA A 87 16.12 -6.51 16.51
N GLY A 88 14.80 -6.45 16.48
CA GLY A 88 14.03 -5.26 16.15
C GLY A 88 14.29 -4.08 17.07
N VAL A 89 13.81 -2.91 16.65
CA VAL A 89 13.91 -1.66 17.41
C VAL A 89 12.57 -1.33 18.06
N ARG A 90 12.60 -0.84 19.31
CA ARG A 90 11.37 -0.41 19.98
C ARG A 90 11.01 1.02 19.64
N ILE A 91 9.81 1.21 19.10
CA ILE A 91 9.20 2.52 18.82
C ILE A 91 7.76 2.47 19.32
N ASP A 92 7.33 3.46 20.09
CA ASP A 92 5.97 3.50 20.66
C ASP A 92 5.59 2.20 21.40
N GLY A 93 6.56 1.61 22.11
CA GLY A 93 6.41 0.31 22.78
C GLY A 93 6.25 -0.91 21.86
N ALA A 94 6.22 -0.72 20.54
CA ALA A 94 6.18 -1.77 19.53
C ALA A 94 7.58 -2.33 19.23
N PRO A 95 7.78 -3.66 19.16
CA PRO A 95 8.98 -4.22 18.55
C PRO A 95 8.83 -4.12 17.02
N VAL A 96 9.60 -3.25 16.36
CA VAL A 96 9.53 -3.01 14.91
C VAL A 96 10.73 -3.67 14.22
N ALA A 97 10.48 -4.35 13.11
CA ALA A 97 11.52 -5.00 12.31
C ALA A 97 12.61 -3.99 11.89
N ALA A 98 13.87 -4.41 11.95
CA ALA A 98 15.01 -3.52 11.79
C ALA A 98 16.16 -4.14 10.98
N VAL A 99 16.97 -3.28 10.37
CA VAL A 99 18.27 -3.63 9.79
C VAL A 99 19.33 -2.79 10.48
N ARG A 100 20.19 -3.45 11.26
CA ARG A 100 21.22 -2.80 12.09
C ARG A 100 20.62 -1.74 13.03
N GLY A 101 19.58 -2.14 13.77
CA GLY A 101 18.90 -1.28 14.74
C GLY A 101 18.09 -0.12 14.14
N ARG A 102 17.86 -0.13 12.82
CA ARG A 102 17.10 0.90 12.12
C ARG A 102 15.82 0.35 11.50
N PRO A 103 14.66 1.01 11.66
CA PRO A 103 13.37 0.51 11.20
C PRO A 103 13.34 0.24 9.69
N VAL A 104 12.75 -0.89 9.29
CA VAL A 104 12.52 -1.20 7.86
C VAL A 104 11.08 -0.95 7.47
N PHE A 105 10.86 -0.37 6.28
CA PHE A 105 9.51 -0.01 5.82
C PHE A 105 9.36 -0.13 4.30
N PHE A 106 8.10 -0.22 3.85
CA PHE A 106 7.69 0.08 2.47
C PHE A 106 7.00 1.43 2.39
N VAL A 107 7.02 2.02 1.18
CA VAL A 107 6.09 3.07 0.78
C VAL A 107 5.18 2.50 -0.31
N GLY A 108 3.89 2.73 -0.18
CA GLY A 108 2.90 2.33 -1.17
C GLY A 108 1.77 3.33 -1.33
N LEU A 109 0.71 2.92 -1.99
CA LEU A 109 -0.45 3.77 -2.26
C LEU A 109 -1.47 3.75 -1.12
N ARG A 110 -2.03 4.93 -0.82
CA ARG A 110 -3.11 5.08 0.16
C ARG A 110 -4.42 4.45 -0.31
N ARG A 111 -5.28 4.18 0.67
CA ARG A 111 -6.69 3.89 0.46
C ARG A 111 -7.58 4.98 1.05
N ALA A 112 -8.78 5.10 0.49
CA ALA A 112 -9.88 5.92 0.98
C ALA A 112 -11.14 5.05 1.08
N PRO A 113 -12.06 5.31 2.03
CA PRO A 113 -13.35 4.65 2.04
C PRO A 113 -14.20 5.16 0.87
N LYS A 114 -14.38 4.34 -0.17
CA LYS A 114 -15.18 4.71 -1.35
C LYS A 114 -16.42 3.81 -1.48
N PRO A 115 -17.53 4.33 -2.02
CA PRO A 115 -18.73 3.54 -2.27
C PRO A 115 -18.56 2.81 -3.60
N VAL A 116 -18.34 1.50 -3.54
CA VAL A 116 -18.03 0.68 -4.73
C VAL A 116 -18.97 -0.52 -4.83
N ALA A 117 -19.22 -0.98 -6.04
CA ALA A 117 -20.04 -2.16 -6.32
C ALA A 117 -19.24 -3.25 -7.07
N PRO A 118 -18.20 -3.84 -6.45
CA PRO A 118 -17.38 -4.86 -7.09
C PRO A 118 -18.13 -6.18 -7.23
N PHE A 119 -17.55 -7.11 -7.99
CA PHE A 119 -17.98 -8.50 -8.15
C PHE A 119 -19.41 -8.64 -8.68
N GLY A 120 -19.83 -7.73 -9.55
CA GLY A 120 -21.17 -7.74 -10.17
C GLY A 120 -22.31 -7.38 -9.20
N ARG A 121 -22.01 -6.74 -8.07
CA ARG A 121 -23.02 -6.30 -7.11
C ARG A 121 -23.85 -5.15 -7.69
N GLU A 122 -25.13 -5.13 -7.35
CA GLU A 122 -26.08 -4.09 -7.82
C GLU A 122 -26.08 -2.83 -6.95
N SER A 123 -25.49 -2.87 -5.75
CA SER A 123 -25.50 -1.75 -4.81
C SER A 123 -24.11 -1.47 -4.27
N GLU A 124 -23.79 -0.18 -4.21
CA GLU A 124 -22.55 0.34 -3.67
C GLU A 124 -22.43 0.07 -2.17
N THR A 125 -21.20 -0.21 -1.73
CA THR A 125 -20.83 -0.49 -0.36
C THR A 125 -19.56 0.28 -0.03
N TRP A 126 -19.48 0.85 1.18
CA TRP A 126 -18.28 1.53 1.64
C TRP A 126 -17.14 0.53 1.87
N LEU A 127 -16.07 0.63 1.09
CA LEU A 127 -14.87 -0.20 1.23
C LEU A 127 -13.59 0.64 1.17
N PRO A 128 -12.55 0.28 1.95
CA PRO A 128 -11.21 0.82 1.74
C PRO A 128 -10.73 0.51 0.32
N THR A 129 -10.48 1.56 -0.45
CA THR A 129 -10.28 1.50 -1.89
C THR A 129 -9.06 2.32 -2.27
N CYS A 130 -8.19 1.79 -3.14
CA CYS A 130 -7.04 2.51 -3.69
C CYS A 130 -7.46 3.91 -4.15
N VAL A 131 -6.68 4.93 -3.77
CA VAL A 131 -7.02 6.33 -4.06
C VAL A 131 -7.19 6.63 -5.56
N PHE A 132 -6.58 5.83 -6.45
CA PHE A 132 -6.70 6.00 -7.90
C PHE A 132 -7.78 5.14 -8.56
N LEU A 133 -8.48 4.28 -7.83
CA LEU A 133 -9.60 3.53 -8.37
C LEU A 133 -10.83 4.45 -8.44
N ASP A 134 -11.40 4.63 -9.62
CA ASP A 134 -12.68 5.32 -9.75
C ASP A 134 -13.81 4.45 -9.18
N PRO A 135 -14.64 4.97 -8.26
CA PRO A 135 -15.64 4.16 -7.58
C PRO A 135 -16.81 3.72 -8.48
N ALA A 136 -17.09 4.47 -9.56
CA ALA A 136 -18.22 4.21 -10.44
C ALA A 136 -17.86 3.20 -11.54
N THR A 137 -16.66 3.33 -12.13
CA THR A 137 -16.21 2.46 -13.23
C THR A 137 -15.39 1.27 -12.74
N LEU A 138 -14.85 1.33 -11.52
CA LEU A 138 -13.87 0.37 -10.97
C LEU A 138 -12.59 0.27 -11.81
N GLN A 139 -12.24 1.35 -12.50
CA GLN A 139 -11.01 1.44 -13.29
C GLN A 139 -9.96 2.31 -12.61
N CYS A 140 -8.69 1.98 -12.80
CA CYS A 140 -7.58 2.78 -12.29
C CYS A 140 -7.36 4.01 -13.18
N ARG A 141 -7.45 5.21 -12.60
CA ARG A 141 -7.19 6.50 -13.27
C ARG A 141 -5.75 6.67 -13.76
N LEU A 142 -4.82 5.85 -13.27
CA LEU A 142 -3.41 5.89 -13.67
C LEU A 142 -3.02 4.84 -14.69
N HIS A 143 -3.92 3.92 -15.07
CA HIS A 143 -3.56 2.71 -15.84
C HIS A 143 -2.74 2.99 -17.10
N ASP A 144 -3.15 3.98 -17.90
CA ASP A 144 -2.49 4.32 -19.16
C ASP A 144 -1.43 5.43 -19.01
N SER A 145 -1.09 5.77 -17.76
CA SER A 145 -0.11 6.81 -17.46
C SER A 145 1.26 6.22 -17.17
N GLU A 146 2.32 7.00 -17.40
CA GLU A 146 3.69 6.66 -17.00
C GLU A 146 3.86 6.47 -15.48
N ARG A 147 2.87 6.87 -14.68
CA ARG A 147 2.86 6.74 -13.22
C ARG A 147 2.14 5.49 -12.76
N TYR A 148 1.67 4.63 -13.67
CA TYR A 148 1.10 3.34 -13.29
C TYR A 148 2.17 2.50 -12.60
N PRO A 149 1.98 2.10 -11.32
CA PRO A 149 3.00 1.34 -10.62
C PRO A 149 3.31 0.01 -11.32
N SER A 150 4.60 -0.30 -11.43
CA SER A 150 5.11 -1.57 -11.96
C SER A 150 4.51 -2.76 -11.21
N GLU A 151 4.38 -2.67 -9.89
CA GLU A 151 3.73 -3.71 -9.08
C GLU A 151 2.27 -3.93 -9.48
N CYS A 152 1.49 -2.87 -9.75
CA CYS A 152 0.12 -3.03 -10.23
C CYS A 152 0.04 -3.73 -11.59
N ALA A 153 1.04 -3.50 -12.45
CA ALA A 153 1.10 -4.12 -13.77
C ALA A 153 1.49 -5.61 -13.74
N GLU A 154 2.34 -6.00 -12.77
CA GLU A 154 2.98 -7.33 -12.77
C GLU A 154 2.51 -8.26 -11.64
N PHE A 155 1.85 -7.75 -10.59
CA PHE A 155 1.56 -8.50 -9.36
C PHE A 155 0.87 -9.87 -9.60
N PRO A 156 -0.21 -9.98 -10.40
CA PRO A 156 -0.80 -11.29 -10.63
C PRO A 156 0.17 -12.26 -11.36
N GLY A 157 1.02 -11.73 -12.25
CA GLY A 157 2.05 -12.52 -12.94
C GLY A 157 3.18 -12.98 -12.02
N HIS A 158 3.57 -12.16 -11.03
CA HIS A 158 4.55 -12.56 -10.00
C HIS A 158 4.02 -13.72 -9.16
N ASN A 159 2.74 -13.68 -8.75
CA ASN A 159 2.12 -14.76 -8.00
C ASN A 159 2.13 -16.08 -8.77
N LEU A 160 1.72 -16.06 -10.04
CA LEU A 160 1.74 -17.23 -10.92
C LEU A 160 3.16 -17.80 -11.08
N LYS A 161 4.16 -16.92 -11.26
CA LYS A 161 5.56 -17.35 -11.38
C LYS A 161 6.13 -17.98 -10.11
N LEU A 162 5.60 -17.59 -8.95
CA LEU A 162 5.98 -18.12 -7.64
C LEU A 162 5.14 -19.32 -7.22
N ASP A 163 4.20 -19.77 -8.06
CA ASP A 163 3.25 -20.85 -7.76
C ASP A 163 2.45 -20.56 -6.47
N VAL A 164 2.03 -19.29 -6.32
CA VAL A 164 1.19 -18.84 -5.20
C VAL A 164 -0.12 -18.28 -5.73
N GLU A 165 -1.18 -18.49 -4.96
CA GLU A 165 -2.54 -18.05 -5.28
C GLU A 165 -2.61 -16.53 -5.53
N THR A 166 -3.21 -16.16 -6.66
CA THR A 166 -3.48 -14.78 -7.08
C THR A 166 -4.70 -14.17 -6.36
N GLU A 167 -4.82 -12.84 -6.38
CA GLU A 167 -6.08 -12.19 -5.96
C GLU A 167 -7.26 -12.59 -6.86
N CYS A 168 -7.02 -12.86 -8.15
CA CYS A 168 -8.05 -13.30 -9.08
C CYS A 168 -8.68 -14.62 -8.62
N GLU A 169 -7.86 -15.62 -8.33
CA GLU A 169 -8.33 -16.93 -7.82
C GLU A 169 -9.03 -16.81 -6.46
N ARG A 170 -8.60 -15.88 -5.59
CA ARG A 170 -9.31 -15.59 -4.33
C ARG A 170 -10.71 -15.07 -4.56
N VAL A 171 -10.85 -14.09 -5.45
CA VAL A 171 -12.13 -13.49 -5.79
C VAL A 171 -13.06 -14.52 -6.44
N GLU A 172 -12.56 -15.32 -7.37
CA GLU A 172 -13.35 -16.38 -8.03
C GLU A 172 -13.87 -17.42 -7.05
N ARG A 173 -13.05 -17.80 -6.06
CA ARG A 173 -13.47 -18.73 -5.02
C ARG A 173 -14.61 -18.18 -4.18
N GLU A 174 -14.55 -16.90 -3.85
CA GLU A 174 -15.52 -16.27 -2.94
C GLU A 174 -16.81 -15.90 -3.67
N PHE A 175 -16.70 -15.28 -4.85
CA PHE A 175 -17.84 -14.67 -5.55
C PHE A 175 -18.17 -15.33 -6.89
N GLY A 176 -17.36 -16.31 -7.34
CA GLY A 176 -17.50 -16.95 -8.63
C GLY A 176 -17.01 -16.09 -9.81
N GLY A 177 -17.29 -16.60 -11.02
CA GLY A 177 -16.86 -16.00 -12.28
C GLY A 177 -15.50 -16.47 -12.75
N ASP A 178 -15.06 -15.94 -13.89
CA ASP A 178 -13.76 -16.22 -14.51
C ASP A 178 -12.99 -14.89 -14.64
N ARG A 179 -11.96 -14.72 -13.81
CA ARG A 179 -11.13 -13.53 -13.66
C ARG A 179 -9.72 -13.77 -14.18
N LEU A 180 -9.11 -14.89 -13.86
CA LEU A 180 -7.84 -15.32 -14.45
C LEU A 180 -8.14 -16.15 -15.70
N LEU A 181 -7.98 -15.55 -16.87
CA LEU A 181 -8.31 -16.17 -18.16
C LEU A 181 -7.14 -16.97 -18.75
N ASP A 182 -5.91 -16.57 -18.42
CA ASP A 182 -4.67 -17.25 -18.82
C ASP A 182 -3.66 -17.16 -17.66
N ASP A 183 -3.19 -18.32 -17.21
CA ASP A 183 -2.29 -18.52 -16.07
C ASP A 183 -0.80 -18.50 -16.45
N GLU A 184 -0.49 -18.33 -17.75
CA GLU A 184 0.90 -18.18 -18.19
C GLU A 184 1.44 -16.79 -17.78
N PRO A 185 2.47 -16.69 -16.92
CA PRO A 185 3.01 -15.40 -16.52
C PRO A 185 3.57 -14.64 -17.73
N PRO A 186 3.36 -13.31 -17.86
CA PRO A 186 3.90 -12.56 -18.99
C PRO A 186 5.42 -12.68 -19.11
N GLY A 187 5.92 -12.89 -20.33
CA GLY A 187 7.35 -12.85 -20.60
C GLY A 187 7.92 -11.43 -20.37
N GLY A 188 9.13 -11.34 -19.81
CA GLY A 188 9.83 -10.06 -19.66
C GLY A 188 9.44 -9.22 -18.45
N MET A 189 8.60 -9.74 -17.53
CA MET A 189 8.35 -9.09 -16.24
C MET A 189 9.65 -8.82 -15.48
N THR A 190 9.68 -7.72 -14.74
CA THR A 190 10.73 -7.49 -13.76
C THR A 190 10.68 -8.60 -12.71
N GLY A 191 11.83 -9.19 -12.39
CA GLY A 191 11.88 -10.21 -11.33
C GLY A 191 11.58 -9.56 -9.98
N PRO A 192 10.95 -10.28 -9.03
CA PRO A 192 10.74 -9.74 -7.70
C PRO A 192 12.09 -9.37 -7.06
N LEU A 193 12.15 -8.17 -6.46
CA LEU A 193 13.36 -7.64 -5.84
C LEU A 193 13.63 -8.34 -4.50
N PHE A 194 14.17 -9.56 -4.56
CA PHE A 194 14.51 -10.36 -3.38
C PHE A 194 16.01 -10.33 -3.01
N GLY A 195 16.85 -9.72 -3.85
CA GLY A 195 18.29 -9.61 -3.57
C GLY A 195 18.66 -8.34 -2.81
N PRO A 196 19.93 -8.18 -2.41
CA PRO A 196 20.43 -7.02 -1.67
C PRO A 196 20.13 -5.66 -2.34
N GLN A 197 19.97 -5.65 -3.67
CA GLN A 197 19.57 -4.48 -4.45
C GLN A 197 18.17 -3.95 -4.10
N ALA A 198 17.33 -4.73 -3.42
CA ALA A 198 16.02 -4.31 -2.95
C ALA A 198 16.12 -3.25 -1.83
N LEU A 199 17.20 -3.29 -1.05
CA LEU A 199 17.45 -2.35 0.03
C LEU A 199 17.72 -0.95 -0.55
N GLY A 200 16.99 0.06 -0.08
CA GLY A 200 17.03 1.42 -0.62
C GLY A 200 16.39 1.58 -2.00
N GLN A 201 15.88 0.51 -2.63
CA GLN A 201 15.12 0.56 -3.88
C GLN A 201 13.64 0.27 -3.69
N LYS A 202 13.27 -0.67 -2.82
CA LYS A 202 11.87 -1.04 -2.51
C LYS A 202 11.67 -1.28 -1.02
N VAL A 203 12.65 -1.91 -0.36
CA VAL A 203 12.74 -2.01 1.11
C VAL A 203 13.56 -0.82 1.61
N PHE A 204 12.99 0.06 2.41
CA PHE A 204 13.67 1.26 2.91
C PHE A 204 14.07 1.10 4.38
N VAL A 205 15.10 1.85 4.79
CA VAL A 205 15.60 1.84 6.17
C VAL A 205 15.58 3.25 6.71
N HIS A 206 14.83 3.48 7.78
CA HIS A 206 14.74 4.78 8.43
C HIS A 206 16.06 5.11 9.15
N PRO A 207 16.68 6.28 8.91
CA PRO A 207 18.02 6.55 9.44
C PRO A 207 18.04 6.71 10.97
N ASP A 208 16.93 7.14 11.55
CA ASP A 208 16.83 7.50 12.97
C ASP A 208 15.45 7.10 13.54
N PRO A 209 15.36 6.11 14.45
CA PRO A 209 14.08 5.65 15.01
C PRO A 209 13.37 6.71 15.88
N ASP A 210 14.10 7.64 16.50
CA ASP A 210 13.50 8.63 17.43
C ASP A 210 12.58 9.62 16.70
N ARG A 211 12.78 9.78 15.39
CA ARG A 211 11.93 10.61 14.52
C ARG A 211 10.57 9.98 14.23
N LEU A 212 10.38 8.71 14.58
CA LEU A 212 9.14 7.98 14.40
C LEU A 212 8.26 7.95 15.67
N ASP A 213 8.61 8.73 16.70
CA ASP A 213 7.85 8.85 17.94
C ASP A 213 6.38 9.23 17.67
N GLY A 214 5.47 8.40 18.17
CA GLY A 214 4.03 8.45 17.97
C GLY A 214 3.54 8.02 16.58
N ALA A 215 4.41 7.89 15.57
CA ALA A 215 4.00 7.53 14.22
C ALA A 215 3.59 6.05 14.11
N VAL A 216 4.17 5.17 14.93
CA VAL A 216 3.84 3.74 14.95
C VAL A 216 2.48 3.52 15.61
N ASP A 217 2.19 4.23 16.69
CA ASP A 217 0.85 4.22 17.30
C ASP A 217 -0.23 4.75 16.35
N ARG A 218 0.02 5.91 15.70
CA ARG A 218 -0.88 6.42 14.66
C ARG A 218 -1.04 5.47 13.48
N MET A 219 0.00 4.72 13.10
CA MET A 219 -0.10 3.69 12.06
C MET A 219 -1.05 2.57 12.45
N ARG A 220 -0.99 2.09 13.69
CA ARG A 220 -1.89 1.05 14.22
C ARG A 220 -3.34 1.50 14.22
N GLU A 221 -3.58 2.77 14.55
CA GLU A 221 -4.91 3.37 14.61
C GLU A 221 -5.45 3.78 13.23
N GLY A 222 -4.60 3.81 12.19
CA GLY A 222 -4.99 4.24 10.83
C GLY A 222 -4.98 5.76 10.63
N ASP A 223 -4.37 6.49 11.55
CA ASP A 223 -4.47 7.94 11.73
C ASP A 223 -3.15 8.68 11.46
N LEU A 224 -2.30 8.13 10.59
CA LEU A 224 -1.07 8.79 10.15
C LEU A 224 -1.34 10.22 9.67
N THR A 225 -0.49 11.16 10.09
CA THR A 225 -0.57 12.57 9.68
C THR A 225 0.11 12.82 8.33
N ALA A 226 0.05 14.06 7.85
CA ALA A 226 0.78 14.46 6.64
C ALA A 226 2.30 14.41 6.87
N GLU A 227 2.75 14.84 8.05
CA GLU A 227 4.14 14.81 8.48
C GLU A 227 4.67 13.38 8.57
N ASP A 228 3.90 12.45 9.14
CA ASP A 228 4.29 11.04 9.19
C ASP A 228 4.52 10.50 7.78
N ARG A 229 3.56 10.71 6.88
CA ARG A 229 3.68 10.25 5.49
C ARG A 229 4.86 10.92 4.76
N ALA A 230 5.07 12.21 4.98
CA ALA A 230 6.15 12.97 4.38
C ALA A 230 7.53 12.47 4.83
N GLU A 231 7.69 12.14 6.12
CA GLU A 231 8.92 11.56 6.67
C GLU A 231 9.33 10.29 5.91
N PHE A 232 8.43 9.30 5.83
CA PHE A 232 8.74 8.04 5.16
C PHE A 232 8.91 8.21 3.64
N ALA A 233 8.08 9.02 2.98
CA ALA A 233 8.21 9.29 1.55
C ALA A 233 9.56 9.95 1.23
N ALA A 234 10.00 10.90 2.06
CA ALA A 234 11.27 11.59 1.92
C ALA A 234 12.46 10.65 2.10
N VAL A 235 12.46 9.82 3.15
CA VAL A 235 13.50 8.80 3.36
C VAL A 235 13.56 7.83 2.18
N ALA A 236 12.41 7.35 1.68
CA ALA A 236 12.38 6.46 0.53
C ALA A 236 12.95 7.12 -0.73
N ALA A 237 12.51 8.34 -1.04
CA ALA A 237 13.02 9.11 -2.18
C ALA A 237 14.53 9.42 -2.07
N ALA A 238 15.05 9.61 -0.86
CA ALA A 238 16.45 9.96 -0.61
C ALA A 238 17.37 8.75 -0.38
N SER A 239 16.81 7.54 -0.33
CA SER A 239 17.57 6.30 -0.14
C SER A 239 18.54 6.00 -1.28
N THR A 240 19.61 5.25 -0.99
CA THR A 240 20.60 4.81 -1.99
C THR A 240 20.48 3.30 -2.21
N PRO A 241 20.16 2.84 -3.45
CA PRO A 241 19.98 1.41 -3.75
C PRO A 241 21.18 0.54 -3.36
N GLY A 242 20.90 -0.64 -2.83
CA GLY A 242 21.88 -1.59 -2.30
C GLY A 242 22.49 -1.19 -0.94
N THR A 243 21.99 -0.13 -0.30
CA THR A 243 22.53 0.38 0.96
C THR A 243 21.43 0.86 1.90
N THR A 244 21.81 1.14 3.13
CA THR A 244 20.95 1.78 4.14
C THR A 244 21.18 3.30 4.25
N SER A 245 21.85 3.90 3.26
CA SER A 245 22.25 5.31 3.33
C SER A 245 21.17 6.20 2.73
N VAL A 246 20.93 7.33 3.37
CA VAL A 246 19.99 8.37 2.95
C VAL A 246 20.80 9.62 2.61
N ASN A 247 20.46 10.30 1.52
CA ASN A 247 21.09 11.57 1.15
C ASN A 247 20.32 12.73 1.78
N ASP A 248 20.94 13.43 2.74
CA ASP A 248 20.28 14.50 3.51
C ASP A 248 19.71 15.61 2.63
N ASP A 249 20.46 16.11 1.65
CA ASP A 249 19.96 17.17 0.75
C ASP A 249 18.74 16.72 -0.07
N ALA A 250 18.72 15.46 -0.52
CA ALA A 250 17.58 14.89 -1.23
C ALA A 250 16.41 14.62 -0.27
N TYR A 251 16.69 14.25 0.98
CA TYR A 251 15.70 14.06 2.02
C TYR A 251 14.95 15.36 2.28
N GLU A 252 15.65 16.47 2.53
CA GLU A 252 15.02 17.76 2.83
C GLU A 252 14.10 18.22 1.69
N ARG A 253 14.56 18.14 0.43
CA ARG A 253 13.74 18.49 -0.73
C ARG A 253 12.51 17.59 -0.88
N ALA A 254 12.68 16.28 -0.68
CA ALA A 254 11.58 15.33 -0.79
C ALA A 254 10.56 15.51 0.34
N TYR A 255 11.02 15.86 1.55
CA TYR A 255 10.18 16.14 2.69
C TYR A 255 9.33 17.40 2.46
N GLU A 256 9.95 18.49 2.02
CA GLU A 256 9.23 19.71 1.65
C GLU A 256 8.19 19.44 0.55
N ALA A 257 8.55 18.68 -0.49
CA ALA A 257 7.64 18.32 -1.57
C ALA A 257 6.46 17.43 -1.09
N ALA A 258 6.74 16.44 -0.24
CA ALA A 258 5.73 15.53 0.28
C ALA A 258 4.77 16.24 1.25
N LEU A 259 5.30 17.06 2.17
CA LEU A 259 4.52 17.80 3.15
C LEU A 259 3.69 18.92 2.48
N GLY A 260 4.25 19.56 1.45
CA GLY A 260 3.58 20.59 0.68
C GLY A 260 2.60 20.07 -0.37
N ALA A 261 2.43 18.75 -0.51
CA ALA A 261 1.50 18.17 -1.47
C ALA A 261 0.04 18.46 -1.08
N ASP A 262 -0.67 19.21 -1.92
CA ASP A 262 -2.10 19.44 -1.85
C ASP A 262 -2.72 19.04 -3.19
N SER A 263 -2.84 17.74 -3.41
CA SER A 263 -3.34 17.19 -4.65
C SER A 263 -4.85 16.93 -4.58
N TRP A 264 -5.43 16.55 -5.71
CA TRP A 264 -6.82 16.11 -5.73
C TRP A 264 -7.02 14.86 -4.85
N VAL A 265 -5.98 14.03 -4.67
CA VAL A 265 -6.03 12.80 -3.88
C VAL A 265 -6.23 13.12 -2.40
N GLY A 266 -5.38 13.97 -1.81
CA GLY A 266 -5.50 14.33 -0.40
C GLY A 266 -6.86 14.94 -0.09
N ARG A 267 -7.28 15.91 -0.92
CA ARG A 267 -8.60 16.55 -0.79
C ARG A 267 -9.76 15.58 -0.96
N ALA A 268 -9.66 14.61 -1.87
CA ALA A 268 -10.70 13.60 -2.08
C ALA A 268 -10.77 12.61 -0.91
N VAL A 269 -9.62 12.18 -0.37
CA VAL A 269 -9.56 11.27 0.78
C VAL A 269 -10.25 11.90 1.99
N ASP A 270 -9.99 13.18 2.27
CA ASP A 270 -10.63 13.88 3.38
C ASP A 270 -12.15 13.99 3.18
N ASP A 271 -12.59 14.28 1.95
CA ASP A 271 -14.01 14.39 1.61
C ASP A 271 -14.74 13.04 1.73
N TRP A 272 -14.08 11.95 1.29
CA TRP A 272 -14.57 10.58 1.42
C TRP A 272 -14.69 10.17 2.89
N ARG A 273 -13.63 10.37 3.69
CA ARG A 273 -13.64 10.04 5.13
C ARG A 273 -14.73 10.78 5.89
N ALA A 274 -15.01 12.03 5.54
CA ALA A 274 -16.07 12.82 6.17
C ALA A 274 -17.50 12.29 5.88
N ARG A 275 -17.67 11.41 4.89
CA ARG A 275 -18.98 10.91 4.43
C ARG A 275 -19.14 9.40 4.58
N ALA A 276 -18.05 8.69 4.80
CA ALA A 276 -18.04 7.24 4.82
C ALA A 276 -18.96 6.69 5.92
N GLY A 277 -19.69 5.63 5.56
CA GLY A 277 -20.26 4.70 6.55
C GLY A 277 -19.21 3.69 7.02
N ASP A 278 -19.66 2.72 7.81
CA ASP A 278 -18.79 1.64 8.27
C ASP A 278 -18.37 0.73 7.09
N PRO A 279 -17.17 0.12 7.12
CA PRO A 279 -16.75 -0.84 6.11
C PRO A 279 -17.78 -1.97 5.95
N GLY A 280 -18.24 -2.21 4.71
CA GLY A 280 -19.30 -3.19 4.42
C GLY A 280 -20.74 -2.64 4.49
N GLU A 281 -20.92 -1.38 4.90
CA GLU A 281 -22.24 -0.73 4.90
C GLU A 281 -22.66 -0.31 3.49
N ARG A 282 -23.93 -0.56 3.14
CA ARG A 282 -24.51 -0.11 1.87
C ARG A 282 -24.52 1.41 1.77
N ALA A 283 -24.26 1.93 0.57
CA ALA A 283 -24.12 3.37 0.31
C ALA A 283 -25.17 3.89 -0.69
N PRO A 284 -26.48 3.75 -0.43
CA PRO A 284 -27.53 4.08 -1.42
C PRO A 284 -27.61 5.57 -1.79
N ASP A 285 -27.13 6.46 -0.92
CA ASP A 285 -27.12 7.91 -1.09
C ASP A 285 -25.69 8.46 -1.25
N ALA A 286 -24.76 7.61 -1.69
CA ALA A 286 -23.37 8.01 -1.88
C ALA A 286 -23.23 9.17 -2.88
N PRO A 287 -22.31 10.11 -2.61
CA PRO A 287 -21.97 11.13 -3.58
C PRO A 287 -21.27 10.52 -4.80
N LEU A 288 -21.51 11.12 -5.96
CA LEU A 288 -20.86 10.72 -7.20
C LEU A 288 -19.34 10.94 -7.13
N GLY A 289 -18.59 9.93 -7.59
CA GLY A 289 -17.13 9.98 -7.70
C GLY A 289 -16.63 11.21 -8.46
N ASP A 290 -17.30 11.59 -9.55
CA ASP A 290 -16.97 12.80 -10.33
C ASP A 290 -16.98 14.08 -9.49
N ARG A 291 -17.91 14.21 -8.55
CA ARG A 291 -17.97 15.39 -7.68
C ARG A 291 -16.85 15.40 -6.64
N ILE A 292 -16.44 14.22 -6.17
CA ILE A 292 -15.39 14.13 -5.14
C ILE A 292 -13.99 14.19 -5.76
N GLU A 293 -13.79 13.55 -6.91
CA GLU A 293 -12.48 13.37 -7.52
C GLU A 293 -12.35 14.18 -8.82
N GLY A 294 -13.25 13.98 -9.78
CA GLY A 294 -13.19 14.60 -11.11
C GLY A 294 -13.15 16.13 -11.07
N GLU A 295 -14.10 16.76 -10.38
CA GLU A 295 -14.16 18.23 -10.19
C GLU A 295 -12.93 18.80 -9.48
N ARG A 296 -12.17 17.96 -8.75
CA ARG A 296 -10.92 18.34 -8.07
C ARG A 296 -9.67 18.14 -8.93
N GLY A 297 -9.82 17.63 -10.16
CA GLY A 297 -8.75 17.42 -11.12
C GLY A 297 -8.25 15.97 -11.22
N ALA A 298 -9.04 14.99 -10.77
CA ALA A 298 -8.71 13.60 -11.01
C ALA A 298 -8.75 13.28 -12.52
N PRO A 299 -7.79 12.51 -13.07
CA PRO A 299 -7.81 12.10 -14.47
C PRO A 299 -9.03 11.23 -14.78
N ASP A 300 -9.50 11.29 -16.02
CA ASP A 300 -10.52 10.36 -16.52
C ASP A 300 -10.01 8.91 -16.49
N THR A 301 -10.95 7.96 -16.46
CA THR A 301 -10.64 6.54 -16.54
C THR A 301 -10.42 6.09 -17.99
N PRO A 302 -9.67 5.00 -18.23
CA PRO A 302 -9.37 4.52 -19.59
C PRO A 302 -10.59 4.21 -20.48
N GLY A 303 -11.72 3.77 -19.89
CA GLY A 303 -12.99 3.60 -20.59
C GLY A 303 -13.16 2.28 -21.37
N TRP A 304 -12.39 1.24 -21.04
CA TRP A 304 -12.47 -0.10 -21.61
C TRP A 304 -13.04 -1.13 -20.64
#